data_AF-A0A6A2Y9J9-F1
#
_entry.id   AF-A0A6A2Y9J9-F1
#
_cell.length_a   1.000
_cell.length_b   1.000
_cell.length_c   1.000
_cell.angle_alpha   90.00
_cell.angle_beta   90.00
_cell.angle_gamma   90.00
#
_symmetry.space_group_name_H-M   'P 1'
#
loop_
_entity.id
_entity.type
_entity.pdbx_description
1 polymer ?
#
loop_
_entity_poly.entity_id
_entity_poly.type
_entity_poly.pdbx_seq_one_letter_code
_entity_poly.pdbx_strand_id
1 'polypeptide(L)'
;MTIRNSLNLMQEAAERERVSHDPHSIVPAAFVSFKSRWGQRSVLKLSKTVILQFGWQNGLLSLRDVYWDNFAIPYFELTIRRESVKSVIQGFLPGIALKIFLASLPKILMTMSIIEGYPSLSSLDRRSAAKYHMFILINIFLGSVITGCSLKHSSRSLQQNMLGFPISLLSDREQGGLSRAAAAVRLVSSRVGSWSWSWSWIPETIGEFIPLKANFFITYIMVDGWAGIAAESLRLVVPLILFHLKNACLVKTEQDRAEAMDPGCIDSFPVIDLAGTFDYNTDDYKSNNIPTSALLLGLLTTKKIGKSYYAVLPLPVLTIWFYAFRNGRFELAFVKFPLQEAMIKDTLERATEPNFNLKAYLKDAYKHPVFKGTDMERPL
;
A
#
# COMPACT_ATOMS: atom_id res chain seq x y z
N MET A 1 -39.70 36.39 -29.42
CA MET A 1 -39.03 36.55 -28.11
C MET A 1 -39.95 36.20 -26.94
N THR A 2 -41.24 36.55 -27.01
CA THR A 2 -42.25 36.39 -25.93
C THR A 2 -42.62 34.94 -25.58
N ILE A 3 -42.67 34.03 -26.56
CA ILE A 3 -43.03 32.61 -26.34
C ILE A 3 -41.91 31.85 -25.61
N ARG A 4 -40.64 32.15 -25.91
CA ARG A 4 -39.47 31.54 -25.25
C ARG A 4 -39.38 31.96 -23.78
N ASN A 5 -39.69 33.22 -23.49
CA ASN A 5 -39.69 33.73 -22.10
C ASN A 5 -40.85 33.14 -21.28
N SER A 6 -42.03 32.95 -21.87
CA SER A 6 -43.16 32.32 -21.17
C SER A 6 -42.96 30.82 -20.94
N LEU A 7 -42.35 30.10 -21.90
CA LEU A 7 -41.92 28.71 -21.70
C LEU A 7 -40.89 28.58 -20.57
N ASN A 8 -39.89 29.46 -20.53
CA ASN A 8 -38.91 29.47 -19.44
C ASN A 8 -39.57 29.73 -18.08
N LEU A 9 -40.51 30.67 -18.00
CA LEU A 9 -41.24 30.97 -16.75
C LEU A 9 -42.11 29.79 -16.28
N MET A 10 -42.78 29.09 -17.19
CA MET A 10 -43.54 27.88 -16.85
C MET A 10 -42.61 26.76 -16.36
N GLN A 11 -41.44 26.63 -16.99
CA GLN A 11 -40.45 25.63 -16.61
C GLN A 11 -39.81 25.94 -15.24
N GLU A 12 -39.53 27.21 -14.94
CA GLU A 12 -39.07 27.66 -13.63
C GLU A 12 -40.12 27.42 -12.53
N ALA A 13 -41.40 27.66 -12.81
CA ALA A 13 -42.48 27.43 -11.87
C ALA A 13 -42.66 25.93 -11.55
N ALA A 14 -42.62 25.08 -12.58
CA ALA A 14 -42.69 23.63 -12.43
C ALA A 14 -41.50 23.08 -11.62
N GLU A 15 -40.28 23.60 -11.85
CA GLU A 15 -39.10 23.16 -11.10
C GLU A 15 -39.17 23.58 -9.61
N ARG A 16 -39.74 24.76 -9.30
CA ARG A 16 -39.95 25.19 -7.90
C ARG A 16 -40.89 24.27 -7.13
N GLU A 17 -41.99 23.87 -7.76
CA GLU A 17 -42.96 22.95 -7.15
C GLU A 17 -42.36 21.54 -6.95
N ARG A 18 -41.51 21.10 -7.89
CA ARG A 18 -40.76 19.85 -7.75
C ARG A 18 -39.79 19.89 -6.56
N VAL A 19 -39.01 20.97 -6.42
CA VAL A 19 -38.01 21.12 -5.36
C VAL A 19 -38.65 21.26 -3.97
N SER A 20 -39.83 21.88 -3.84
CA SER A 20 -40.50 22.05 -2.55
C SER A 20 -41.02 20.75 -1.93
N HIS A 21 -41.27 19.73 -2.74
CA HIS A 21 -41.77 18.43 -2.30
C HIS A 21 -40.68 17.35 -2.22
N ASP A 22 -39.45 17.66 -2.63
CA ASP A 22 -38.34 16.71 -2.66
C ASP A 22 -37.58 16.70 -1.31
N PRO A 23 -37.62 15.58 -0.55
CA PRO A 23 -36.91 15.47 0.73
C PRO A 23 -35.38 15.53 0.59
N HIS A 24 -34.83 15.23 -0.60
CA HIS A 24 -33.39 15.34 -0.87
C HIS A 24 -32.92 16.77 -1.12
N SER A 25 -33.85 17.70 -1.35
CA SER A 25 -33.55 19.13 -1.55
C SER A 25 -33.47 19.92 -0.23
N ILE A 26 -33.72 19.27 0.92
CA ILE A 26 -33.65 19.90 2.24
C ILE A 26 -32.19 19.96 2.70
N VAL A 27 -31.69 21.18 2.89
CA VAL A 27 -30.33 21.41 3.41
C VAL A 27 -30.27 21.18 4.93
N PRO A 28 -29.18 20.64 5.49
CA PRO A 28 -29.02 20.40 6.92
C PRO A 28 -28.68 21.68 7.69
N ALA A 29 -29.46 22.74 7.47
CA ALA A 29 -29.32 24.04 8.12
C ALA A 29 -30.70 24.65 8.37
N ALA A 30 -30.90 25.28 9.52
CA ALA A 30 -32.18 25.87 9.90
C ALA A 30 -32.00 27.20 10.62
N PHE A 31 -32.96 28.11 10.42
CA PHE A 31 -33.08 29.33 11.21
C PHE A 31 -33.92 29.05 12.45
N VAL A 32 -33.36 29.31 13.63
CA VAL A 32 -34.04 29.14 14.91
C VAL A 32 -34.30 30.52 15.51
N SER A 33 -35.57 30.82 15.76
CA SER A 33 -36.01 32.07 16.38
C SER A 33 -36.32 31.88 17.86
N PHE A 34 -36.12 32.94 18.66
CA PHE A 34 -36.36 32.92 20.10
C PHE A 34 -37.30 34.06 20.48
N LYS A 35 -38.16 33.82 21.49
CA LYS A 35 -39.10 34.83 22.01
C LYS A 35 -38.39 36.05 22.60
N SER A 36 -37.16 35.89 23.10
CA SER A 36 -36.38 36.99 23.67
C SER A 36 -34.95 37.02 23.15
N ARG A 37 -34.42 38.24 22.97
CA ARG A 37 -33.00 38.47 22.60
C ARG A 37 -32.03 37.91 23.64
N TRP A 38 -32.45 37.91 24.92
CA TRP A 38 -31.69 37.31 26.00
C TRP A 38 -31.57 35.79 25.82
N GLY A 39 -32.69 35.10 25.58
CA GLY A 39 -32.70 33.65 25.33
C GLY A 39 -31.82 33.26 24.13
N GLN A 40 -31.90 34.01 23.04
CA GLN A 40 -31.03 33.80 21.87
C GLN A 40 -29.55 33.90 22.21
N ARG A 41 -29.13 34.97 22.91
CA ARG A 41 -27.72 35.19 23.27
C ARG A 41 -27.21 34.16 24.29
N SER A 42 -28.05 33.75 25.25
CA SER A 42 -27.70 32.74 26.24
C SER A 42 -27.41 31.39 25.58
N VAL A 43 -28.25 30.95 24.63
CA VAL A 43 -28.05 29.70 23.88
C VAL A 43 -26.79 29.77 23.01
N LEU A 44 -26.58 30.87 22.29
CA LEU A 44 -25.42 31.05 21.41
C LEU A 44 -24.09 31.07 22.19
N LYS A 45 -24.12 31.51 23.45
CA LYS A 45 -22.96 31.53 24.34
C LYS A 45 -22.69 30.16 25.01
N LEU A 46 -23.74 29.46 25.43
CA LEU A 46 -23.62 28.11 26.03
C LEU A 46 -23.23 27.04 25.01
N SER A 47 -23.79 27.11 23.80
CA SER A 47 -23.54 26.16 22.71
C SER A 47 -22.06 26.12 22.30
N LYS A 48 -21.40 27.28 22.22
CA LYS A 48 -19.96 27.38 21.92
C LYS A 48 -19.05 26.69 22.94
N THR A 49 -19.52 26.48 24.17
CA THR A 49 -18.74 25.87 25.26
C THR A 49 -19.08 24.39 25.45
N VAL A 50 -20.35 24.00 25.25
CA VAL A 50 -20.87 22.67 25.62
C VAL A 50 -20.97 21.71 24.43
N ILE A 51 -21.18 22.20 23.20
CA ILE A 51 -21.32 21.37 22.00
C ILE A 51 -20.13 21.64 21.06
N LEU A 52 -19.00 21.03 21.37
CA LEU A 52 -17.92 20.88 20.41
C LEU A 52 -18.26 19.69 19.49
N GLN A 53 -18.56 19.98 18.21
CA GLN A 53 -17.97 19.34 17.00
C GLN A 53 -18.87 19.19 15.77
N PHE A 54 -20.18 19.46 15.78
CA PHE A 54 -21.01 19.17 14.58
C PHE A 54 -21.87 20.31 14.02
N GLY A 55 -21.78 21.55 14.52
CA GLY A 55 -22.57 22.65 13.95
C GLY A 55 -21.99 24.04 14.20
N TRP A 56 -21.99 24.89 13.16
CA TRP A 56 -21.60 26.30 13.26
C TRP A 56 -22.84 27.15 13.56
N GLN A 57 -22.78 28.00 14.59
CA GLN A 57 -23.80 29.02 14.87
C GLN A 57 -23.23 30.41 14.64
N ASN A 58 -23.78 31.13 13.66
CA ASN A 58 -23.41 32.50 13.36
C ASN A 58 -24.30 33.49 14.13
N GLY A 59 -23.73 34.64 14.50
CA GLY A 59 -24.47 35.72 15.14
C GLY A 59 -25.50 36.37 14.21
N LEU A 60 -26.38 37.20 14.78
CA LEU A 60 -27.48 37.90 14.11
C LEU A 60 -27.10 38.46 12.71
N LEU A 61 -27.55 37.78 11.65
CA LEU A 61 -27.60 38.32 10.29
C LEU A 61 -28.99 38.89 10.03
N SER A 62 -29.08 40.03 9.33
CA SER A 62 -30.36 40.48 8.81
C SER A 62 -30.78 39.59 7.63
N LEU A 63 -32.09 39.43 7.38
CA LEU A 63 -32.59 38.57 6.29
C LEU A 63 -32.09 38.99 4.90
N ARG A 64 -31.70 40.26 4.73
CA ARG A 64 -31.12 40.78 3.48
C ARG A 64 -29.62 40.51 3.34
N ASP A 65 -28.93 40.21 4.44
CA ASP A 65 -27.48 39.96 4.45
C ASP A 65 -27.14 38.48 4.22
N VAL A 66 -28.15 37.60 4.11
CA VAL A 66 -27.95 36.17 3.87
C VAL A 66 -27.64 35.92 2.39
N TYR A 67 -26.45 35.39 2.12
CA TYR A 67 -26.07 34.96 0.79
C TYR A 67 -26.52 33.51 0.54
N TRP A 68 -27.68 33.35 -0.11
CA TRP A 68 -28.38 32.07 -0.27
C TRP A 68 -27.60 31.02 -1.06
N ASP A 69 -26.80 31.41 -2.06
CA ASP A 69 -26.07 30.44 -2.90
C ASP A 69 -25.06 29.61 -2.09
N ASN A 70 -24.50 30.18 -1.00
CA ASN A 70 -23.56 29.48 -0.14
C ASN A 70 -24.24 28.68 0.98
N PHE A 71 -25.54 28.88 1.20
CA PHE A 71 -26.28 28.24 2.30
C PHE A 71 -26.48 26.74 2.07
N ALA A 72 -26.49 26.31 0.81
CA ALA A 72 -26.62 24.92 0.43
C ALA A 72 -25.31 24.12 0.53
N ILE A 73 -24.16 24.77 0.82
CA ILE A 73 -22.87 24.09 0.88
C ILE A 73 -22.77 23.34 2.23
N PRO A 74 -22.59 22.00 2.22
CA PRO A 74 -22.44 21.25 3.45
C PRO A 74 -21.15 21.65 4.18
N TYR A 75 -21.22 21.71 5.51
CA TYR A 75 -20.14 22.21 6.36
C TYR A 75 -18.78 21.51 6.15
N PHE A 76 -18.82 20.19 5.91
CA PHE A 76 -17.61 19.40 5.65
C PHE A 76 -16.84 19.89 4.41
N GLU A 77 -17.57 20.28 3.36
CA GLU A 77 -16.96 20.82 2.14
C GLU A 77 -16.29 22.17 2.41
N LEU A 78 -16.85 23.03 3.27
CA LEU A 78 -16.22 24.31 3.64
C LEU A 78 -14.85 24.11 4.32
N THR A 79 -14.69 23.01 5.05
CA THR A 79 -13.42 22.67 5.72
C THR A 79 -12.38 22.15 4.71
N ILE A 80 -12.81 21.29 3.78
CA ILE A 80 -11.96 20.75 2.71
C ILE A 80 -11.56 21.82 1.69
N ARG A 81 -12.43 22.80 1.42
CA ARG A 81 -12.21 23.86 0.42
C ARG A 81 -11.13 24.87 0.84
N ARG A 82 -10.68 24.85 2.10
CA ARG A 82 -9.51 25.62 2.53
C ARG A 82 -8.27 25.13 1.81
N GLU A 83 -7.56 26.03 1.13
CA GLU A 83 -6.39 25.70 0.29
C GLU A 83 -5.33 24.87 1.03
N SER A 84 -5.12 25.17 2.32
CA SER A 84 -4.21 24.43 3.19
C SER A 84 -4.66 22.98 3.42
N VAL A 85 -5.95 22.75 3.67
CA VAL A 85 -6.50 21.40 3.94
C VAL A 85 -6.53 20.59 2.64
N LYS A 86 -6.92 21.20 1.52
CA LYS A 86 -6.92 20.58 0.20
C LYS A 86 -5.51 20.12 -0.20
N SER A 87 -4.50 20.98 -0.01
CA SER A 87 -3.10 20.66 -0.28
C SER A 87 -2.58 19.53 0.61
N VAL A 88 -2.93 19.53 1.90
CA VAL A 88 -2.58 18.45 2.83
C VAL A 88 -3.25 17.14 2.44
N ILE A 89 -4.56 17.13 2.17
CA ILE A 89 -5.26 15.90 1.74
C ILE A 89 -4.66 15.38 0.44
N GLN A 90 -4.43 16.24 -0.56
CA GLN A 90 -3.87 15.83 -1.84
C GLN A 90 -2.42 15.30 -1.72
N GLY A 91 -1.62 15.81 -0.78
CA GLY A 91 -0.24 15.36 -0.54
C GLY A 91 -0.12 14.09 0.31
N PHE A 92 -0.97 13.93 1.32
CA PHE A 92 -0.85 12.84 2.31
C PHE A 92 -1.78 11.66 2.04
N LEU A 93 -2.97 11.87 1.46
CA LEU A 93 -3.98 10.82 1.26
C LEU A 93 -3.46 9.67 0.37
N PRO A 94 -2.75 9.90 -0.75
CA PRO A 94 -2.22 8.80 -1.56
C PRO A 94 -1.18 7.96 -0.79
N GLY A 95 -0.35 8.59 0.04
CA GLY A 95 0.66 7.92 0.85
C GLY A 95 0.05 7.08 1.98
N ILE A 96 -0.94 7.63 2.67
CA ILE A 96 -1.68 6.91 3.72
C ILE A 96 -2.47 5.74 3.12
N ALA A 97 -3.18 5.97 2.00
CA ALA A 97 -3.94 4.93 1.31
C ALA A 97 -3.02 3.78 0.84
N LEU A 98 -1.87 4.11 0.25
CA LEU A 98 -0.89 3.10 -0.17
C LEU A 98 -0.35 2.30 1.02
N LYS A 99 -0.04 2.97 2.14
CA LYS A 99 0.47 2.30 3.34
C LYS A 99 -0.57 1.38 3.98
N ILE A 100 -1.84 1.80 4.04
CA ILE A 100 -2.95 0.96 4.51
C ILE A 100 -3.13 -0.25 3.60
N PHE A 101 -3.08 -0.06 2.28
CA PHE A 101 -3.18 -1.13 1.31
C PHE A 101 -2.03 -2.14 1.44
N LEU A 102 -0.79 -1.66 1.57
CA LEU A 102 0.37 -2.53 1.78
C LEU A 102 0.34 -3.23 3.15
N ALA A 103 -0.22 -2.60 4.19
CA ALA A 103 -0.40 -3.22 5.49
C ALA A 103 -1.47 -4.32 5.52
N SER A 104 -2.49 -4.23 4.67
CA SER A 104 -3.50 -5.29 4.53
C SER A 104 -3.07 -6.42 3.58
N LEU A 105 -2.12 -6.15 2.69
CA LEU A 105 -1.67 -7.08 1.66
C LEU A 105 -1.19 -8.44 2.20
N PRO A 106 -0.34 -8.54 3.25
CA PRO A 106 0.03 -9.83 3.83
C PRO A 106 -1.16 -10.62 4.33
N LYS A 107 -2.13 -9.96 4.98
CA LYS A 107 -3.36 -10.60 5.50
C LYS A 107 -4.21 -11.15 4.36
N ILE A 108 -4.33 -10.43 3.25
CA ILE A 108 -5.09 -10.88 2.07
C ILE A 108 -4.40 -12.09 1.40
N LEU A 109 -3.08 -12.09 1.30
CA LEU A 109 -2.33 -13.22 0.73
C LEU A 109 -2.36 -14.45 1.63
N MET A 110 -2.39 -14.24 2.94
CA MET A 110 -2.56 -15.28 3.94
C MET A 110 -3.94 -15.94 3.82
N THR A 111 -5.02 -15.14 3.75
CA THR A 111 -6.37 -15.68 3.58
C THR A 111 -6.54 -16.42 2.25
N MET A 112 -5.96 -15.92 1.17
CA MET A 112 -5.91 -16.64 -0.11
C MET A 112 -5.19 -17.99 0.03
N SER A 113 -4.08 -18.04 0.77
CA SER A 113 -3.33 -19.28 1.00
C SER A 113 -4.07 -20.27 1.91
N ILE A 114 -4.88 -19.78 2.86
CA ILE A 114 -5.79 -20.62 3.66
C ILE A 114 -6.87 -21.24 2.77
N ILE A 115 -7.45 -20.46 1.85
CA ILE A 115 -8.46 -20.95 0.91
C ILE A 115 -7.89 -22.04 -0.03
N GLU A 116 -6.59 -21.99 -0.34
CA GLU A 116 -5.90 -23.05 -1.10
C GLU A 116 -5.77 -24.39 -0.35
N GLY A 117 -5.97 -24.41 0.97
CA GLY A 117 -6.10 -25.65 1.75
C GLY A 117 -4.79 -26.35 2.11
N TYR A 118 -3.71 -25.61 2.42
CA TYR A 118 -2.48 -26.25 2.92
C TYR A 118 -2.66 -26.78 4.36
N PRO A 119 -2.27 -28.03 4.66
CA PRO A 119 -2.51 -28.67 5.95
C PRO A 119 -1.54 -28.24 7.07
N SER A 120 -0.44 -27.55 6.74
CA SER A 120 0.61 -27.15 7.68
C SER A 120 0.85 -25.64 7.63
N LEU A 121 1.02 -25.00 8.78
CA LEU A 121 1.34 -23.56 8.88
C LEU A 121 2.62 -23.20 8.12
N SER A 122 3.68 -23.98 8.26
CA SER A 122 4.96 -23.76 7.55
C SER A 122 4.80 -23.73 6.02
N SER A 123 4.06 -24.68 5.45
CA SER A 123 3.78 -24.66 4.00
C SER A 123 2.92 -23.46 3.58
N LEU A 124 2.04 -23.01 4.46
CA LEU A 124 1.13 -21.90 4.20
C LEU A 124 1.86 -20.55 4.22
N ASP A 125 2.76 -20.35 5.21
CA ASP A 125 3.63 -19.17 5.31
C ASP A 125 4.56 -19.08 4.09
N ARG A 126 5.20 -20.20 3.71
CA ARG A 126 6.08 -20.25 2.52
C ARG A 126 5.34 -19.84 1.24
N ARG A 127 4.10 -20.32 1.05
CA ARG A 127 3.28 -20.02 -0.14
C ARG A 127 2.79 -18.58 -0.12
N SER A 128 2.43 -18.06 1.05
CA SER A 128 2.06 -16.66 1.25
C SER A 128 3.23 -15.72 0.94
N ALA A 129 4.43 -16.02 1.44
CA ALA A 129 5.66 -15.26 1.20
C ALA A 129 6.06 -15.25 -0.29
N ALA A 130 5.92 -16.38 -0.99
CA ALA A 130 6.20 -16.46 -2.42
C ALA A 130 5.26 -15.54 -3.24
N LYS A 131 3.96 -15.52 -2.92
CA LYS A 131 2.98 -14.61 -3.56
C LYS A 131 3.29 -13.15 -3.26
N TYR A 132 3.68 -12.85 -2.01
CA TYR A 132 4.08 -11.51 -1.60
C TYR A 132 5.31 -11.02 -2.38
N HIS A 133 6.31 -11.88 -2.55
CA HIS A 133 7.50 -11.57 -3.33
C HIS A 133 7.17 -11.29 -4.81
N MET A 134 6.34 -12.13 -5.44
CA MET A 134 5.89 -11.88 -6.82
C MET A 134 5.10 -10.57 -6.93
N PHE A 135 4.24 -10.28 -5.95
CA PHE A 135 3.47 -9.04 -5.92
C PHE A 135 4.36 -7.80 -5.86
N ILE A 136 5.36 -7.80 -4.97
CA ILE A 136 6.35 -6.70 -4.85
C ILE A 136 7.15 -6.56 -6.15
N LEU A 137 7.63 -7.67 -6.71
CA LEU A 137 8.45 -7.62 -7.93
C LEU A 137 7.68 -6.99 -9.09
N ILE A 138 6.41 -7.37 -9.27
CA ILE A 138 5.60 -6.85 -10.37
C ILE A 138 5.18 -5.39 -10.11
N ASN A 139 4.70 -5.07 -8.91
CA ASN A 139 4.11 -3.76 -8.64
C ASN A 139 5.14 -2.70 -8.24
N ILE A 140 6.04 -3.03 -7.31
CA ILE A 140 7.03 -2.09 -6.80
C ILE A 140 8.20 -1.99 -7.76
N PHE A 141 8.76 -3.11 -8.21
CA PHE A 141 9.92 -3.08 -9.08
C PHE A 141 9.55 -2.77 -10.54
N LEU A 142 8.81 -3.64 -11.22
CA LEU A 142 8.47 -3.44 -12.64
C LEU A 142 7.54 -2.23 -12.83
N GLY A 143 6.51 -2.08 -11.99
CA GLY A 143 5.58 -0.96 -12.05
C GLY A 143 6.25 0.41 -11.88
N SER A 144 7.22 0.55 -10.97
CA SER A 144 7.93 1.82 -10.78
C SER A 144 8.90 2.15 -11.93
N VAL A 145 9.47 1.12 -12.57
CA VAL A 145 10.34 1.28 -13.75
C VAL A 145 9.51 1.72 -14.96
N ILE A 146 8.40 1.03 -15.25
CA ILE A 146 7.51 1.35 -16.37
C ILE A 146 6.91 2.75 -16.22
N THR A 147 6.37 3.05 -15.03
CA THR A 147 5.78 4.36 -14.74
C THR A 147 6.84 5.47 -14.82
N GLY A 148 8.05 5.22 -14.30
CA GLY A 148 9.18 6.15 -14.41
C GLY A 148 9.59 6.43 -15.86
N CYS A 149 9.65 5.39 -16.69
CA CYS A 149 9.96 5.53 -18.12
C CYS A 149 8.89 6.35 -18.86
N SER A 150 7.60 6.08 -18.60
CA SER A 150 6.48 6.82 -19.19
C SER A 150 6.53 8.32 -18.83
N LEU A 151 6.74 8.63 -17.56
CA LEU A 151 6.83 10.02 -17.08
C LEU A 151 8.03 10.76 -17.66
N LYS A 152 9.17 10.08 -17.83
CA LYS A 152 10.32 10.71 -18.49
C LYS A 152 10.08 10.93 -19.97
N HIS A 153 9.48 9.98 -20.65
CA HIS A 153 9.12 10.12 -22.04
C HIS A 153 8.20 11.34 -22.23
N SER A 154 7.17 11.44 -21.39
CA SER A 154 6.26 12.59 -21.37
C SER A 154 6.98 13.92 -21.09
N SER A 155 7.84 13.98 -20.07
CA SER A 155 8.59 15.20 -19.74
C SER A 155 9.62 15.59 -20.82
N ARG A 156 10.27 14.62 -21.47
CA ARG A 156 11.19 14.85 -22.59
C ARG A 156 10.44 15.37 -23.82
N SER A 157 9.26 14.81 -24.10
CA SER A 157 8.38 15.31 -25.16
C SER A 157 7.94 16.76 -24.89
N LEU A 158 7.54 17.08 -23.65
CA LEU A 158 7.23 18.45 -23.25
C LEU A 158 8.42 19.41 -23.40
N GLN A 159 9.63 18.99 -22.98
CA GLN A 159 10.84 19.80 -23.16
C GLN A 159 11.21 20.01 -24.63
N GLN A 160 11.09 19.00 -25.48
CA GLN A 160 11.36 19.13 -26.91
C GLN A 160 10.34 20.06 -27.59
N ASN A 161 9.07 19.97 -27.19
CA ASN A 161 8.05 20.89 -27.66
C ASN A 161 8.32 22.35 -27.24
N MET A 162 8.83 22.56 -26.02
CA MET A 162 9.26 23.88 -25.53
C MET A 162 10.52 24.41 -26.26
N LEU A 163 11.53 23.57 -26.51
CA LEU A 163 12.78 23.97 -27.18
C LEU A 163 12.61 24.15 -28.71
N GLY A 164 11.61 23.51 -29.30
CA GLY A 164 11.25 23.66 -30.71
C GLY A 164 10.39 24.89 -31.01
N PHE A 165 10.12 25.75 -30.02
CA PHE A 165 9.51 27.06 -30.23
C PHE A 165 10.59 28.04 -30.69
N PRO A 166 10.52 28.60 -31.91
CA PRO A 166 11.48 29.59 -32.34
C PRO A 166 11.34 30.84 -31.46
N ILE A 167 12.41 31.21 -30.77
CA ILE A 167 12.49 32.40 -29.89
C ILE A 167 12.16 33.68 -30.69
N SER A 168 12.33 33.67 -32.02
CA SER A 168 11.90 34.74 -32.93
C SER A 168 10.38 34.99 -32.94
N LEU A 169 9.54 34.05 -32.52
CA LEU A 169 8.10 34.29 -32.33
C LEU A 169 7.76 35.00 -31.00
N LEU A 170 8.70 35.04 -30.05
CA LEU A 170 8.57 35.77 -28.77
C LEU A 170 9.26 37.14 -28.80
N SER A 171 10.12 37.42 -29.78
CA SER A 171 10.94 38.64 -29.86
C SER A 171 10.30 39.79 -30.64
N ASP A 172 9.31 39.54 -31.51
CA ASP A 172 8.63 40.61 -32.26
C ASP A 172 7.32 41.01 -31.59
N ARG A 173 7.38 42.08 -30.80
CA ARG A 173 6.23 42.71 -30.13
C ARG A 173 5.40 43.59 -31.06
N GLU A 174 5.78 43.75 -32.33
CA GLU A 174 5.07 44.64 -33.25
C GLU A 174 4.37 43.88 -34.39
N GLN A 175 3.03 44.06 -34.40
CA GLN A 175 2.05 43.78 -35.45
C GLN A 175 1.41 42.37 -35.48
N GLY A 176 0.11 42.33 -35.13
CA GLY A 176 -0.86 41.28 -35.48
C GLY A 176 -1.09 40.16 -34.45
N GLY A 177 -1.65 40.48 -33.28
CA GLY A 177 -1.73 39.59 -32.10
C GLY A 177 -2.68 38.38 -32.13
N LEU A 178 -3.71 38.33 -33.00
CA LEU A 178 -4.73 37.25 -32.94
C LEU A 178 -4.43 36.04 -33.84
N SER A 179 -3.85 36.25 -35.03
CA SER A 179 -3.60 35.19 -36.02
C SER A 179 -2.37 34.34 -35.69
N ARG A 180 -1.35 34.95 -35.07
CA ARG A 180 -0.10 34.28 -34.67
C ARG A 180 -0.24 33.49 -33.37
N ALA A 181 -1.01 33.98 -32.40
CA ALA A 181 -1.38 33.23 -31.20
C ALA A 181 -2.22 32.00 -31.57
N ALA A 182 -3.18 32.15 -32.50
CA ALA A 182 -3.94 31.03 -33.04
C ALA A 182 -3.05 30.03 -33.83
N ALA A 183 -2.03 30.50 -34.54
CA ALA A 183 -1.05 29.64 -35.23
C ALA A 183 -0.11 28.91 -34.26
N ALA A 184 0.35 29.58 -33.19
CA ALA A 184 1.14 28.97 -32.12
C ALA A 184 0.32 27.91 -31.36
N VAL A 185 -0.93 28.22 -31.02
CA VAL A 185 -1.87 27.26 -30.40
C VAL A 185 -2.18 26.09 -31.33
N ARG A 186 -2.33 26.32 -32.65
CA ARG A 186 -2.50 25.25 -33.65
C ARG A 186 -1.26 24.37 -33.81
N LEU A 187 -0.05 24.93 -33.75
CA LEU A 187 1.20 24.17 -33.82
C LEU A 187 1.48 23.35 -32.56
N VAL A 188 1.11 23.87 -31.39
CA VAL A 188 1.13 23.10 -30.13
C VAL A 188 0.08 21.99 -30.18
N SER A 189 -1.14 22.32 -30.61
CA SER A 189 -2.24 21.37 -30.79
C SER A 189 -1.90 20.24 -31.77
N SER A 190 -1.15 20.51 -32.84
CA SER A 190 -0.76 19.48 -33.82
C SER A 190 0.43 18.63 -33.36
N ARG A 191 1.32 19.14 -32.48
CA ARG A 191 2.45 18.37 -31.92
C ARG A 191 2.10 17.55 -30.68
N VAL A 192 1.07 17.91 -29.93
CA VAL A 192 0.60 17.16 -28.75
C VAL A 192 -0.12 15.85 -29.15
N GLY A 193 -0.53 15.70 -30.42
CA GLY A 193 -1.32 14.55 -30.90
C GLY A 193 -0.53 13.30 -31.30
N SER A 194 0.80 13.33 -31.42
CA SER A 194 1.56 12.15 -31.87
C SER A 194 2.10 11.33 -30.69
N TRP A 195 1.19 10.69 -29.94
CA TRP A 195 1.53 9.58 -29.03
C TRP A 195 1.82 8.32 -29.86
N SER A 196 2.90 8.34 -30.63
CA SER A 196 3.36 7.14 -31.35
C SER A 196 4.15 6.27 -30.36
N TRP A 197 3.51 5.22 -29.85
CA TRP A 197 4.16 4.17 -29.06
C TRP A 197 5.08 3.34 -29.97
N SER A 198 6.22 3.89 -30.36
CA SER A 198 7.24 3.13 -31.07
C SER A 198 7.94 2.20 -30.07
N TRP A 199 7.58 0.92 -30.02
CA TRP A 199 8.12 -0.07 -29.07
C TRP A 199 9.66 -0.21 -29.05
N SER A 200 10.36 0.37 -30.02
CA SER A 200 11.82 0.37 -30.15
C SER A 200 12.58 1.18 -29.09
N TRP A 201 11.98 2.19 -28.45
CA TRP A 201 12.68 3.03 -27.46
C TRP A 201 12.68 2.45 -26.04
N ILE A 202 11.83 1.44 -25.79
CA ILE A 202 11.60 0.89 -24.45
C ILE A 202 12.87 0.25 -23.86
N PRO A 203 13.61 -0.64 -24.59
CA PRO A 203 14.80 -1.26 -24.02
C PRO A 203 15.88 -0.22 -23.68
N GLU A 204 16.18 0.69 -24.61
CA GLU A 204 17.23 1.71 -24.47
C GLU A 204 16.92 2.69 -23.32
N THR A 205 15.65 3.10 -23.21
CA THR A 205 15.20 4.00 -22.13
C THR A 205 15.22 3.29 -20.77
N ILE A 206 14.87 2.00 -20.70
CA ILE A 206 14.96 1.20 -19.46
C ILE A 206 16.41 1.07 -19.00
N GLY A 207 17.36 0.88 -19.93
CA GLY A 207 18.79 0.80 -19.63
C GLY A 207 19.38 2.07 -19.01
N GLU A 208 18.89 3.24 -19.40
CA GLU A 208 19.24 4.52 -18.76
C GLU A 208 18.49 4.75 -17.43
N PHE A 209 17.25 4.24 -17.33
CA PHE A 209 16.38 4.50 -16.17
C PHE A 209 16.77 3.77 -14.90
N ILE A 210 17.21 2.53 -15.02
CA ILE A 210 17.44 1.68 -13.85
C ILE A 210 18.58 2.20 -12.96
N PRO A 211 19.73 2.66 -13.50
CA PRO A 211 20.73 3.35 -12.69
C PRO A 211 20.20 4.64 -12.04
N LEU A 212 19.36 5.41 -12.75
CA LEU A 212 18.75 6.65 -12.22
C LEU A 212 17.77 6.37 -11.08
N LYS A 213 17.18 5.17 -11.01
CA LYS A 213 16.32 4.71 -9.91
C LYS A 213 17.10 4.16 -8.72
N ALA A 214 18.41 3.93 -8.82
CA ALA A 214 19.21 3.40 -7.72
C ALA A 214 19.11 4.25 -6.44
N ASN A 215 19.17 5.58 -6.58
CA ASN A 215 19.02 6.50 -5.43
C ASN A 215 17.68 6.34 -4.71
N PHE A 216 16.60 6.12 -5.47
CA PHE A 216 15.28 5.86 -4.89
C PHE A 216 15.28 4.55 -4.09
N PHE A 217 15.87 3.47 -4.62
CA PHE A 217 15.96 2.20 -3.91
C PHE A 217 16.88 2.26 -2.68
N ILE A 218 17.96 3.04 -2.71
CA ILE A 218 18.82 3.26 -1.54
C ILE A 218 18.02 3.91 -0.41
N THR A 219 17.27 4.97 -0.72
CA THR A 219 16.42 5.63 0.28
C THR A 219 15.29 4.71 0.77
N TYR A 220 14.74 3.87 -0.11
CA TYR A 220 13.72 2.89 0.24
C TYR A 220 14.26 1.85 1.25
N ILE A 221 15.45 1.29 1.01
CA ILE A 221 16.11 0.34 1.91
C ILE A 221 16.44 0.98 3.27
N MET A 222 16.85 2.25 3.29
CA MET A 222 17.14 2.96 4.54
C MET A 222 15.88 3.21 5.37
N VAL A 223 14.76 3.57 4.73
CA VAL A 223 13.50 3.89 5.42
C VAL A 223 12.73 2.63 5.80
N ASP A 224 12.39 1.77 4.83
CA ASP A 224 11.57 0.58 5.09
C ASP A 224 12.39 -0.58 5.67
N GLY A 225 13.69 -0.66 5.35
CA GLY A 225 14.59 -1.67 5.90
C GLY A 225 15.16 -1.25 7.25
N TRP A 226 16.10 -0.31 7.27
CA TRP A 226 16.87 0.00 8.49
C TRP A 226 15.99 0.65 9.57
N ALA A 227 15.21 1.67 9.22
CA ALA A 227 14.32 2.31 10.20
C ALA A 227 13.10 1.43 10.55
N GLY A 228 12.63 0.60 9.61
CA GLY A 228 11.57 -0.39 9.86
C GLY A 228 11.99 -1.43 10.91
N ILE A 229 13.13 -2.09 10.70
CA ILE A 229 13.67 -3.09 11.65
C ILE A 229 13.97 -2.45 13.01
N ALA A 230 14.51 -1.23 13.04
CA ALA A 230 14.74 -0.50 14.29
C ALA A 230 13.43 -0.18 15.02
N ALA A 231 12.36 0.19 14.30
CA ALA A 231 11.05 0.46 14.87
C ALA A 231 10.36 -0.81 15.38
N GLU A 232 10.51 -1.94 14.67
CA GLU A 232 10.03 -3.26 15.11
C GLU A 232 10.79 -3.79 16.32
N SER A 233 12.10 -3.58 16.37
CA SER A 233 12.96 -3.97 17.51
C SER A 233 12.54 -3.28 18.80
N LEU A 234 12.01 -2.06 18.70
CA LEU A 234 11.48 -1.36 19.86
C LEU A 234 10.12 -1.91 20.32
N ARG A 235 9.41 -2.73 19.52
CA ARG A 235 8.08 -3.32 19.82
C ARG A 235 7.07 -2.33 20.45
N LEU A 236 7.29 -1.02 20.25
CA LEU A 236 6.79 0.01 21.15
C LEU A 236 5.31 0.34 20.92
N VAL A 237 4.80 0.12 19.70
CA VAL A 237 3.50 0.67 19.29
C VAL A 237 2.37 -0.36 19.28
N VAL A 238 2.59 -1.59 18.82
CA VAL A 238 1.50 -2.58 18.70
C VAL A 238 1.43 -3.50 19.92
N PRO A 239 2.45 -4.34 20.23
CA PRO A 239 2.33 -5.29 21.33
C PRO A 239 2.41 -4.60 22.71
N LEU A 240 3.23 -3.57 22.89
CA LEU A 240 3.36 -2.88 24.19
C LEU A 240 2.11 -2.04 24.53
N ILE A 241 1.59 -1.27 23.57
CA ILE A 241 0.34 -0.51 23.79
C ILE A 241 -0.83 -1.46 23.98
N LEU A 242 -0.94 -2.52 23.16
CA LEU A 242 -1.99 -3.52 23.32
C LEU A 242 -1.88 -4.25 24.65
N PHE A 243 -0.68 -4.56 25.12
CA PHE A 243 -0.45 -5.15 26.45
C PHE A 243 -0.97 -4.22 27.56
N HIS A 244 -0.57 -2.95 27.56
CA HIS A 244 -1.05 -2.01 28.58
C HIS A 244 -2.55 -1.75 28.48
N LEU A 245 -3.12 -1.70 27.27
CA LEU A 245 -4.56 -1.56 27.06
C LEU A 245 -5.33 -2.79 27.55
N LYS A 246 -4.88 -4.01 27.22
CA LYS A 246 -5.46 -5.27 27.69
C LYS A 246 -5.34 -5.37 29.22
N ASN A 247 -4.19 -5.02 29.77
CA ASN A 247 -3.94 -5.06 31.20
C ASN A 247 -4.82 -4.04 31.96
N ALA A 248 -5.11 -2.87 31.36
CA ALA A 248 -5.97 -1.86 31.95
C ALA A 248 -7.47 -2.18 31.82
N CYS A 249 -7.91 -2.86 30.74
CA CYS A 249 -9.34 -3.02 30.45
C CYS A 249 -9.89 -4.45 30.59
N LEU A 250 -9.06 -5.49 30.44
CA LEU A 250 -9.52 -6.87 30.22
C LEU A 250 -8.92 -7.91 31.17
N VAL A 251 -7.71 -7.69 31.71
CA VAL A 251 -7.04 -8.66 32.60
C VAL A 251 -7.71 -8.68 33.97
N LYS A 252 -8.24 -9.86 34.36
CA LYS A 252 -8.83 -10.09 35.69
C LYS A 252 -8.18 -11.26 36.43
N THR A 253 -7.59 -12.21 35.70
CA THR A 253 -6.92 -13.40 36.24
C THR A 253 -5.45 -13.47 35.80
N GLU A 254 -4.63 -14.26 36.53
CA GLU A 254 -3.23 -14.52 36.15
C GLU A 254 -3.11 -15.21 34.78
N GLN A 255 -4.12 -15.99 34.37
CA GLN A 255 -4.18 -16.61 33.05
C GLN A 255 -4.42 -15.57 31.94
N ASP A 256 -5.33 -14.62 32.15
CA ASP A 256 -5.54 -13.49 31.21
C ASP A 256 -4.28 -12.65 31.03
N ARG A 257 -3.46 -12.55 32.09
CA ARG A 257 -2.17 -11.85 32.06
C ARG A 257 -1.14 -12.60 31.22
N ALA A 258 -1.09 -13.92 31.32
CA ALA A 258 -0.23 -14.75 30.49
C ALA A 258 -0.64 -14.67 29.00
N GLU A 259 -1.94 -14.70 28.71
CA GLU A 259 -2.47 -14.53 27.34
C GLU A 259 -2.25 -13.12 26.79
N ALA A 260 -2.27 -12.08 27.65
CA ALA A 260 -1.94 -10.72 27.24
C ALA A 260 -0.43 -10.54 26.95
N MET A 261 0.41 -11.35 27.57
CA MET A 261 1.87 -11.31 27.45
C MET A 261 2.41 -12.13 26.28
N ASP A 262 1.54 -12.91 25.60
CA ASP A 262 1.89 -13.59 24.35
C ASP A 262 2.19 -12.55 23.25
N PRO A 263 3.45 -12.43 22.78
CA PRO A 263 3.81 -11.50 21.72
C PRO A 263 3.26 -11.93 20.35
N GLY A 264 2.63 -13.09 20.25
CA GLY A 264 2.31 -13.76 19.01
C GLY A 264 3.56 -14.38 18.38
N CYS A 265 3.36 -15.25 17.39
CA CYS A 265 4.44 -15.65 16.50
C CYS A 265 4.92 -14.43 15.69
N ILE A 266 6.22 -14.40 15.38
CA ILE A 266 6.76 -13.45 14.40
C ILE A 266 6.03 -13.74 13.08
N ASP A 267 5.17 -12.80 12.66
CA ASP A 267 4.52 -12.84 11.36
C ASP A 267 5.61 -13.01 10.30
N SER A 268 5.71 -14.22 9.75
CA SER A 268 6.77 -14.62 8.83
C SER A 268 6.50 -13.98 7.46
N PHE A 269 6.73 -12.67 7.35
CA PHE A 269 6.67 -11.90 6.11
C PHE A 269 7.99 -11.17 5.84
N PRO A 270 8.44 -11.07 4.57
CA PRO A 270 9.85 -11.09 4.25
C PRO A 270 10.44 -9.67 4.24
N VAL A 271 10.90 -9.21 5.39
CA VAL A 271 12.02 -8.27 5.47
C VAL A 271 13.09 -8.90 6.35
N ILE A 272 13.78 -9.89 5.77
CA ILE A 272 14.97 -10.57 6.32
C ILE A 272 14.74 -11.14 7.72
N ASP A 273 14.24 -12.38 7.75
CA ASP A 273 14.02 -13.10 9.01
C ASP A 273 15.34 -13.51 9.66
N LEU A 274 15.56 -12.97 10.85
CA LEU A 274 16.66 -13.27 11.77
C LEU A 274 16.06 -13.38 13.19
N ALA A 275 15.03 -14.20 13.39
CA ALA A 275 14.58 -14.55 14.74
C ALA A 275 13.89 -15.92 14.83
N GLY A 276 14.64 -16.89 15.36
CA GLY A 276 14.22 -18.28 15.61
C GLY A 276 13.06 -18.43 16.59
N THR A 277 11.84 -18.52 16.07
CA THR A 277 10.67 -18.95 16.86
C THR A 277 9.93 -20.16 16.27
N PHE A 278 10.37 -20.67 15.12
CA PHE A 278 9.92 -21.94 14.57
C PHE A 278 11.11 -22.76 14.10
N ASP A 279 11.10 -24.06 14.39
CA ASP A 279 12.00 -25.06 13.80
C ASP A 279 11.69 -25.19 12.30
N TYR A 280 12.14 -24.21 11.53
CA TYR A 280 12.17 -24.29 10.08
C TYR A 280 13.30 -25.24 9.70
N ASN A 281 12.95 -26.41 9.15
CA ASN A 281 13.90 -27.11 8.29
C ASN A 281 14.29 -26.15 7.16
N THR A 282 15.57 -26.15 6.82
CA THR A 282 16.30 -25.21 5.94
C THR A 282 15.86 -25.22 4.46
N ASP A 283 14.67 -25.77 4.16
CA ASP A 283 14.08 -25.90 2.82
C ASP A 283 13.70 -24.56 2.15
N ASP A 284 13.67 -23.45 2.89
CA ASP A 284 13.16 -22.15 2.43
C ASP A 284 14.11 -21.34 1.54
N TYR A 285 15.39 -21.68 1.46
CA TYR A 285 16.39 -20.93 0.66
C TYR A 285 16.25 -21.06 -0.88
N LYS A 286 15.22 -21.72 -1.39
CA LYS A 286 15.13 -22.13 -2.81
C LYS A 286 14.46 -21.14 -3.76
N SER A 287 13.72 -20.14 -3.29
CA SER A 287 12.72 -19.46 -4.13
C SER A 287 13.23 -18.28 -5.00
N ASN A 288 14.29 -17.55 -4.61
CA ASN A 288 14.40 -16.14 -5.08
C ASN A 288 15.57 -15.76 -6.00
N ASN A 289 16.35 -16.70 -6.56
CA ASN A 289 17.57 -16.34 -7.34
C ASN A 289 17.40 -16.25 -8.87
N ILE A 290 16.29 -16.74 -9.41
CA ILE A 290 16.02 -16.74 -10.87
C ILE A 290 15.60 -15.36 -11.41
N PRO A 291 14.74 -14.56 -10.74
CA PRO A 291 14.30 -13.30 -11.32
C PRO A 291 15.41 -12.24 -11.41
N THR A 292 16.32 -12.20 -10.43
CA THR A 292 17.38 -11.19 -10.33
C THR A 292 18.44 -11.33 -11.43
N SER A 293 18.78 -12.56 -11.80
CA SER A 293 19.74 -12.88 -12.86
C SER A 293 19.16 -12.60 -14.26
N ALA A 294 17.88 -12.87 -14.48
CA ALA A 294 17.17 -12.53 -15.72
C ALA A 294 17.05 -11.00 -15.93
N LEU A 295 16.87 -10.23 -14.85
CA LEU A 295 16.78 -8.78 -14.89
C LEU A 295 18.11 -8.11 -15.24
N LEU A 296 19.22 -8.61 -14.69
CA LEU A 296 20.57 -8.17 -15.05
C LEU A 296 20.90 -8.48 -16.51
N LEU A 297 20.48 -9.64 -17.01
CA LEU A 297 20.63 -10.00 -18.43
C LEU A 297 19.82 -9.05 -19.32
N GLY A 298 18.57 -8.75 -18.94
CA GLY A 298 17.75 -7.75 -19.62
C GLY A 298 18.45 -6.38 -19.68
N LEU A 299 19.02 -5.92 -18.57
CA LEU A 299 19.72 -4.64 -18.47
C LEU A 299 20.97 -4.52 -19.36
N LEU A 300 21.75 -5.59 -19.44
CA LEU A 300 23.01 -5.59 -20.17
C LEU A 300 22.81 -5.76 -21.68
N THR A 301 21.66 -6.27 -22.10
CA THR A 301 21.28 -6.36 -23.53
C THR A 301 20.77 -5.05 -24.11
N THR A 302 20.30 -4.10 -23.27
CA THR A 302 19.70 -2.85 -23.76
C THR A 302 20.71 -1.77 -24.09
N LYS A 303 21.89 -1.80 -23.47
CA LYS A 303 22.98 -0.88 -23.79
C LYS A 303 23.77 -1.47 -24.94
N LYS A 304 23.89 -0.76 -26.08
CA LYS A 304 24.79 -1.09 -27.21
C LYS A 304 26.25 -1.02 -26.77
N ILE A 305 26.68 -1.89 -25.86
CA ILE A 305 28.07 -2.02 -25.45
C ILE A 305 28.68 -3.09 -26.35
N GLY A 306 29.45 -2.64 -27.36
CA GLY A 306 30.17 -3.52 -28.27
C GLY A 306 31.03 -4.56 -27.54
N LYS A 307 31.24 -5.73 -28.18
CA LYS A 307 32.10 -6.87 -27.78
C LYS A 307 31.95 -7.45 -26.35
N SER A 308 31.29 -6.76 -25.41
CA SER A 308 31.16 -7.14 -23.99
C SER A 308 30.03 -8.13 -23.72
N TYR A 309 29.05 -8.23 -24.63
CA TYR A 309 27.96 -9.22 -24.53
C TYR A 309 28.47 -10.67 -24.50
N TYR A 310 29.60 -10.96 -25.15
CA TYR A 310 30.25 -12.28 -25.11
C TYR A 310 30.74 -12.67 -23.71
N ALA A 311 31.04 -11.69 -22.84
CA ALA A 311 31.45 -11.96 -21.46
C ALA A 311 30.25 -12.24 -20.52
N VAL A 312 29.05 -11.76 -20.88
CA VAL A 312 27.83 -11.90 -20.06
C VAL A 312 27.03 -13.14 -20.43
N LEU A 313 27.14 -13.60 -21.68
CA LEU A 313 26.40 -14.77 -22.20
C LEU A 313 26.69 -16.09 -21.45
N PRO A 314 27.91 -16.35 -20.94
CA PRO A 314 28.19 -17.54 -20.12
C PRO A 314 27.54 -17.51 -18.73
N LEU A 315 27.25 -16.32 -18.17
CA LEU A 315 26.71 -16.18 -16.81
C LEU A 315 25.35 -16.88 -16.60
N PRO A 316 24.33 -16.75 -17.46
CA PRO A 316 23.07 -17.48 -17.29
C PRO A 316 23.28 -19.00 -17.43
N VAL A 317 24.17 -19.45 -18.33
CA VAL A 317 24.50 -20.87 -18.48
C VAL A 317 25.17 -21.39 -17.21
N LEU A 318 26.15 -20.66 -16.68
CA LEU A 318 26.84 -20.99 -15.43
C LEU A 318 25.87 -20.94 -14.23
N THR A 319 24.93 -20.01 -14.22
CA THR A 319 23.93 -19.86 -13.15
C THR A 319 22.96 -21.04 -13.15
N ILE A 320 22.47 -21.45 -14.32
CA ILE A 320 21.59 -22.61 -14.48
C ILE A 320 22.35 -23.90 -14.14
N TRP A 321 23.60 -24.03 -14.61
CA TRP A 321 24.45 -25.17 -14.29
C TRP A 321 24.75 -25.24 -12.78
N PHE A 322 25.10 -24.13 -12.15
CA PHE A 322 25.34 -24.05 -10.71
C PHE A 322 24.07 -24.33 -9.92
N TYR A 323 22.91 -23.84 -10.37
CA TYR A 323 21.60 -24.16 -9.79
C TYR A 323 21.32 -25.66 -9.87
N ALA A 324 21.52 -26.27 -11.03
CA ALA A 324 21.35 -27.72 -11.24
C ALA A 324 22.33 -28.53 -10.38
N PHE A 325 23.59 -28.10 -10.27
CA PHE A 325 24.60 -28.72 -9.42
C PHE A 325 24.24 -28.62 -7.93
N ARG A 326 23.85 -27.43 -7.48
CA ARG A 326 23.45 -27.16 -6.09
C ARG A 326 22.22 -27.99 -5.72
N ASN A 327 21.23 -28.05 -6.60
CA ASN A 327 20.06 -28.88 -6.39
C ASN A 327 20.42 -30.37 -6.40
N GLY A 328 21.09 -30.87 -7.45
CA GLY A 328 21.46 -32.29 -7.52
C GLY A 328 22.28 -32.79 -6.33
N ARG A 329 23.15 -31.94 -5.74
CA ARG A 329 24.03 -32.32 -4.63
C ARG A 329 23.42 -32.12 -3.24
N PHE A 330 22.76 -30.98 -3.01
CA PHE A 330 22.37 -30.58 -1.66
C PHE A 330 20.86 -30.69 -1.41
N GLU A 331 20.02 -30.67 -2.44
CA GLU A 331 18.55 -30.78 -2.26
C GLU A 331 18.13 -32.04 -1.53
N LEU A 332 18.81 -33.16 -1.82
CA LEU A 332 18.48 -34.44 -1.22
C LEU A 332 18.68 -34.44 0.29
N ALA A 333 19.63 -33.66 0.82
CA ALA A 333 19.87 -33.58 2.25
C ALA A 333 18.77 -32.81 3.01
N PHE A 334 18.05 -31.91 2.33
CA PHE A 334 16.96 -31.14 2.94
C PHE A 334 15.59 -31.80 2.73
N VAL A 335 15.37 -32.44 1.57
CA VAL A 335 14.09 -33.08 1.23
C VAL A 335 13.97 -34.49 1.81
N LYS A 336 15.09 -35.22 1.91
CA LYS A 336 15.10 -36.59 2.43
C LYS A 336 15.89 -36.65 3.72
N PHE A 337 15.25 -37.16 4.77
CA PHE A 337 15.93 -37.46 6.03
C PHE A 337 16.81 -38.70 5.87
N PRO A 338 18.14 -38.61 6.11
CA PRO A 338 19.03 -39.76 6.00
C PRO A 338 18.76 -40.78 7.11
N LEU A 339 18.62 -42.05 6.75
CA LEU A 339 18.32 -43.14 7.69
C LEU A 339 19.39 -43.31 8.78
N GLN A 340 20.65 -42.99 8.48
CA GLN A 340 21.74 -43.07 9.43
C GLN A 340 21.59 -42.08 10.58
N GLU A 341 21.15 -40.85 10.31
CA GLU A 341 20.90 -39.87 11.37
C GLU A 341 19.68 -40.24 12.20
N ALA A 342 18.62 -40.78 11.57
CA ALA A 342 17.47 -41.30 12.28
C ALA A 342 17.88 -42.41 13.26
N MET A 343 18.69 -43.37 12.81
CA MET A 343 19.19 -44.45 13.67
C MET A 343 20.09 -43.94 14.81
N ILE A 344 20.96 -42.96 14.55
CA ILE A 344 21.80 -42.35 15.59
C ILE A 344 20.92 -41.67 16.64
N LYS A 345 19.92 -40.87 16.22
CA LYS A 345 18.97 -40.22 17.13
C LYS A 345 18.17 -41.24 17.95
N ASP A 346 17.62 -42.28 17.32
CA ASP A 346 16.90 -43.36 18.01
C ASP A 346 17.78 -44.05 19.07
N THR A 347 19.06 -44.31 18.74
CA THR A 347 20.00 -44.91 19.72
C THR A 347 20.34 -43.97 20.86
N LEU A 348 20.47 -42.68 20.59
CA LEU A 348 20.76 -41.65 21.59
C LEU A 348 19.56 -41.44 22.52
N GLU A 349 18.35 -41.36 21.98
CA GLU A 349 17.11 -41.23 22.75
C GLU A 349 16.90 -42.45 23.64
N ARG A 350 17.09 -43.67 23.11
CA ARG A 350 17.02 -44.92 23.89
C ARG A 350 18.09 -45.01 24.98
N ALA A 351 19.28 -44.43 24.77
CA ALA A 351 20.34 -44.38 25.76
C ALA A 351 20.07 -43.32 26.86
N THR A 352 19.43 -42.20 26.49
CA THR A 352 19.10 -41.11 27.41
C THR A 352 17.93 -41.48 28.32
N GLU A 353 16.86 -42.06 27.76
CA GLU A 353 15.63 -42.41 28.50
C GLU A 353 15.17 -43.86 28.19
N PRO A 354 15.81 -44.89 28.80
CA PRO A 354 15.54 -46.28 28.45
C PRO A 354 14.15 -46.79 28.84
N ASN A 355 13.50 -46.16 29.82
CA ASN A 355 12.16 -46.54 30.31
C ASN A 355 11.03 -45.67 29.73
N PHE A 356 11.30 -44.86 28.70
CA PHE A 356 10.32 -43.94 28.12
C PHE A 356 9.16 -44.68 27.44
N ASN A 357 7.93 -44.42 27.89
CA ASN A 357 6.73 -45.04 27.33
C ASN A 357 6.20 -44.24 26.12
N LEU A 358 6.75 -44.53 24.95
CA LEU A 358 6.38 -43.87 23.69
C LEU A 358 4.87 -43.99 23.37
N LYS A 359 4.25 -45.12 23.71
CA LYS A 359 2.82 -45.34 23.45
C LYS A 359 1.94 -44.42 24.28
N ALA A 360 2.31 -44.19 25.55
CA ALA A 360 1.61 -43.23 26.39
C ALA A 360 1.81 -41.79 25.88
N TYR A 361 3.03 -41.44 25.47
CA TYR A 361 3.36 -40.12 24.94
C TYR A 361 2.61 -39.78 23.64
N LEU A 362 2.51 -40.73 22.70
CA LEU A 362 1.90 -40.49 21.39
C LEU A 362 0.37 -40.57 21.37
N LYS A 363 -0.25 -41.15 22.42
CA LYS A 363 -1.70 -41.42 22.47
C LYS A 363 -2.55 -40.18 22.23
N ASP A 364 -2.15 -39.03 22.78
CA ASP A 364 -2.90 -37.77 22.72
C ASP A 364 -2.21 -36.68 21.87
N ALA A 365 -1.10 -37.01 21.18
CA ALA A 365 -0.27 -36.05 20.45
C ALA A 365 -1.05 -35.33 19.33
N TYR A 366 -1.73 -36.10 18.47
CA TYR A 366 -2.50 -35.61 17.31
C TYR A 366 -3.98 -35.34 17.61
N LYS A 367 -4.38 -35.37 18.88
CA LYS A 367 -5.75 -35.01 19.26
C LYS A 367 -5.97 -33.52 18.97
N HIS A 368 -7.07 -33.18 18.31
CA HIS A 368 -7.38 -31.78 18.01
C HIS A 368 -7.41 -30.95 19.31
N PRO A 369 -6.90 -29.69 19.32
CA PRO A 369 -6.80 -28.88 20.54
C PRO A 369 -8.10 -28.77 21.34
N VAL A 370 -9.26 -28.72 20.65
CA VAL A 370 -10.60 -28.70 21.26
C VAL A 370 -10.91 -29.94 22.11
N PHE A 371 -10.29 -31.09 21.81
CA PHE A 371 -10.50 -32.34 22.53
C PHE A 371 -9.37 -32.67 23.51
N LYS A 372 -8.32 -31.84 23.60
CA LYS A 372 -7.32 -31.95 24.68
C LYS A 372 -7.97 -31.37 25.94
N GLY A 373 -8.15 -32.20 26.97
CA GLY A 373 -8.69 -31.75 28.25
C GLY A 373 -7.77 -30.76 28.95
N THR A 374 -8.23 -30.13 30.04
CA THR A 374 -7.47 -29.19 30.88
C THR A 374 -6.29 -29.84 31.64
N ASP A 375 -6.12 -31.15 31.54
CA ASP A 375 -5.11 -31.94 32.23
C ASP A 375 -3.74 -31.82 31.52
N MET A 376 -3.14 -30.63 31.61
CA MET A 376 -1.75 -30.39 31.19
C MET A 376 -0.81 -30.47 32.40
N GLU A 377 -0.85 -31.56 33.16
CA GLU A 377 0.30 -31.99 33.95
C GLU A 377 1.08 -32.99 33.11
N ARG A 378 2.08 -32.50 32.38
CA ARG A 378 3.08 -33.38 31.75
C ARG A 378 4.03 -33.83 32.85
N PRO A 379 4.17 -35.13 33.16
CA PRO A 379 5.34 -35.58 33.91
C PRO A 379 6.57 -35.33 33.04
N LEU A 380 7.54 -34.61 33.60
CA LEU A 380 8.87 -34.39 33.02
C LEU A 380 9.60 -35.70 32.79
#